data_AF-A0A290WSR6-F1
#
_entry.id   AF-A0A290WSR6-F1
#
_cell.length_a   1.000
_cell.length_b   1.000
_cell.length_c   1.000
_cell.angle_alpha   90.00
_cell.angle_beta   90.00
_cell.angle_gamma   90.00
#
_symmetry.space_group_name_H-M   'P 1'
#
loop_
_entity.id
_entity.type
_entity.pdbx_description
1 polymer ?
#
loop_
_entity_poly.entity_id
_entity_poly.type
_entity_poly.pdbx_seq_one_letter_code
_entity_poly.pdbx_strand_id
1 'polypeptide(L)'
;MPTSQKKFECEIEMDRIIGRVGIVKTGPLQIGERALFALRENRKLPSRVASVGEFGQETSRIVVVAKPSHIDGQYDLITAWIGKLAEKEPWDRNISGRREFEDCLNFWCCSALVYDPALMGPMFESSWKDILSLGKCRFL
;
A
#
# COMPACT_ATOMS: atom_id res chain seq x y z
N MET A 1 -30.91 -10.08 -18.65
CA MET A 1 -30.06 -10.53 -17.52
C MET A 1 -29.47 -9.28 -16.89
N PRO A 2 -29.78 -8.87 -15.65
CA PRO A 2 -29.08 -7.74 -15.06
C PRO A 2 -27.66 -8.20 -14.72
N THR A 3 -26.69 -7.57 -15.35
CA THR A 3 -25.26 -7.78 -15.10
C THR A 3 -25.00 -7.39 -13.65
N SER A 4 -24.68 -8.35 -12.78
CA SER A 4 -24.23 -8.05 -11.41
C SER A 4 -23.06 -7.08 -11.52
N GLN A 5 -23.31 -5.81 -11.19
CA GLN A 5 -22.27 -4.80 -11.08
C GLN A 5 -21.28 -5.29 -10.02
N LYS A 6 -19.99 -5.31 -10.36
CA LYS A 6 -18.93 -5.75 -9.45
C LYS A 6 -18.24 -4.53 -8.84
N LYS A 7 -17.59 -4.74 -7.69
CA LYS A 7 -16.60 -3.79 -7.16
C LYS A 7 -15.63 -3.42 -8.27
N PHE A 8 -15.33 -2.14 -8.41
CA PHE A 8 -14.30 -1.67 -9.35
C PHE A 8 -13.12 -1.08 -8.57
N GLU A 9 -11.94 -1.34 -9.11
CA GLU A 9 -10.65 -0.80 -8.67
C GLU A 9 -9.95 -0.35 -9.95
N CYS A 10 -9.73 0.96 -10.11
CA CYS A 10 -9.13 1.49 -11.33
C CYS A 10 -8.14 2.61 -11.06
N GLU A 11 -7.13 2.70 -11.92
CA GLU A 11 -6.26 3.87 -12.07
C GLU A 11 -6.84 4.79 -13.14
N ILE A 12 -6.97 6.07 -12.82
CA ILE A 12 -7.48 7.11 -13.72
C ILE A 12 -6.35 8.11 -13.96
N GLU A 13 -6.07 8.38 -15.23
CA GLU A 13 -5.15 9.42 -15.68
C GLU A 13 -5.90 10.75 -15.79
N MET A 14 -5.38 11.82 -15.17
CA MET A 14 -6.09 13.11 -15.04
C MET A 14 -5.53 14.21 -15.96
N ASP A 15 -4.60 13.87 -16.86
CA ASP A 15 -3.94 14.78 -17.83
C ASP A 15 -3.29 16.05 -17.24
N ARG A 16 -3.17 16.11 -15.91
CA ARG A 16 -2.48 17.17 -15.16
C ARG A 16 -1.95 16.61 -13.86
N ILE A 17 -0.94 17.26 -13.29
CA ILE A 17 -0.43 16.91 -11.95
C ILE A 17 -1.55 17.16 -10.94
N ILE A 18 -1.89 16.14 -10.16
CA ILE A 18 -2.93 16.19 -9.11
C ILE A 18 -2.38 16.05 -7.69
N GLY A 19 -1.08 15.75 -7.57
CA GLY A 19 -0.37 15.70 -6.30
C GLY A 19 0.81 14.74 -6.35
N ARG A 20 1.14 14.13 -5.21
CA ARG A 20 2.30 13.25 -5.04
C ARG A 20 1.88 11.88 -4.54
N VAL A 21 2.61 10.86 -4.98
CA VAL A 21 2.36 9.48 -4.52
C VAL A 21 2.71 9.30 -3.04
N GLY A 22 1.98 8.45 -2.33
CA GLY A 22 2.24 8.16 -0.90
C GLY A 22 3.42 7.22 -0.64
N ILE A 23 4.27 6.96 -1.65
CA ILE A 23 5.39 6.03 -1.58
C ILE A 23 6.65 6.63 -2.21
N VAL A 24 7.81 6.35 -1.63
CA VAL A 24 9.11 6.75 -2.17
C VAL A 24 9.94 5.52 -2.52
N LYS A 25 10.77 5.65 -3.54
CA LYS A 25 11.83 4.68 -3.83
C LYS A 25 12.97 4.89 -2.85
N THR A 26 13.54 3.80 -2.39
CA THR A 26 14.64 3.78 -1.42
C THR A 26 15.76 2.88 -1.94
N GLY A 27 16.93 2.93 -1.28
CA GLY A 27 17.93 1.89 -1.48
C GLY A 27 17.34 0.50 -1.18
N PRO A 28 17.70 -0.53 -1.96
CA PRO A 28 17.26 -1.89 -1.68
C PRO A 28 17.81 -2.33 -0.33
N LEU A 29 16.98 -3.00 0.47
CA LEU A 29 17.40 -3.58 1.75
C LEU A 29 17.23 -5.09 1.77
N GLN A 30 18.05 -5.76 2.57
CA GLN A 30 17.89 -7.19 2.85
C GLN A 30 16.77 -7.41 3.88
N ILE A 31 16.05 -8.53 3.83
CA ILE A 31 14.88 -8.78 4.69
C ILE A 31 15.16 -8.62 6.21
N GLY A 32 16.38 -8.90 6.66
CA GLY A 32 16.79 -8.76 8.06
C GLY A 32 17.45 -7.42 8.42
N GLU A 33 17.59 -6.52 7.45
CA GLU A 33 18.16 -5.19 7.66
C GLU A 33 17.18 -4.27 8.38
N ARG A 34 17.73 -3.36 9.20
CA ARG A 34 16.96 -2.42 10.01
C ARG A 34 16.45 -1.28 9.13
N ALA A 35 15.16 -0.96 9.26
CA ALA A 35 14.52 0.20 8.65
C ALA A 35 13.42 0.76 9.57
N LEU A 36 12.86 1.91 9.19
CA LEU A 36 11.75 2.53 9.90
C LEU A 36 10.42 1.89 9.48
N PHE A 37 9.59 1.62 10.47
CA PHE A 37 8.23 1.11 10.32
C PHE A 37 7.26 1.94 11.16
N ALA A 38 6.00 1.98 10.74
CA ALA A 38 4.91 2.55 11.53
C ALA A 38 3.63 1.73 11.33
N LEU A 39 2.81 1.65 12.37
CA LEU A 39 1.48 1.06 12.26
C LEU A 39 0.52 2.11 11.71
N ARG A 40 -0.08 1.83 10.55
CA ARG A 40 -1.11 2.70 9.96
C ARG A 40 -2.47 2.40 10.56
N GLU A 41 -3.33 3.41 10.59
CA GLU A 41 -4.72 3.24 10.99
C GLU A 41 -5.37 2.10 10.18
N ASN A 42 -6.15 1.26 10.87
CA ASN A 42 -6.85 0.12 10.28
C ASN A 42 -5.95 -0.96 9.62
N ARG A 43 -4.64 -0.98 9.91
CA ARG A 43 -3.74 -2.07 9.48
C ARG A 43 -3.39 -2.98 10.64
N LYS A 44 -3.28 -4.28 10.35
CA LYS A 44 -2.96 -5.31 11.35
C LYS A 44 -1.49 -5.28 11.75
N LEU A 45 -0.61 -4.99 10.79
CA LEU A 45 0.83 -5.01 10.99
C LEU A 45 1.47 -3.73 10.44
N PRO A 46 2.66 -3.37 10.95
CA PRO A 46 3.39 -2.20 10.52
C PRO A 46 3.79 -2.26 9.03
N SER A 47 3.83 -1.09 8.41
CA SER A 47 4.36 -0.86 7.06
C SER A 47 5.73 -0.18 7.15
N ARG A 48 6.62 -0.45 6.19
CA ARG A 48 7.89 0.30 6.09
C ARG A 48 7.60 1.75 5.72
N VAL A 49 8.24 2.69 6.41
CA VAL A 49 8.09 4.13 6.19
C VAL A 49 9.44 4.80 5.93
N ALA A 50 9.38 5.90 5.18
CA ALA A 50 10.53 6.76 4.93
C ALA A 50 10.76 7.71 6.11
N SER A 51 11.94 8.31 6.16
CA SER A 51 12.26 9.36 7.14
C SER A 51 11.35 10.58 6.98
N VAL A 52 11.18 11.35 8.06
CA VAL A 52 10.38 12.57 8.04
C VAL A 52 10.91 13.55 7.00
N GLY A 53 10.02 14.15 6.22
CA GLY A 53 10.36 15.12 5.18
C GLY A 53 10.52 14.53 3.78
N GLU A 54 10.57 13.21 3.66
CA GLU A 54 10.52 12.53 2.36
C GLU A 54 9.14 12.68 1.71
N PHE A 55 9.13 12.85 0.40
CA PHE A 55 7.89 13.02 -0.37
C PHE A 55 7.94 12.23 -1.67
N GLY A 56 6.79 11.70 -2.07
CA GLY A 56 6.66 11.00 -3.34
C GLY A 56 6.83 11.90 -4.55
N GLN A 57 7.03 11.25 -5.69
CA GLN A 57 7.04 11.91 -6.99
C GLN A 57 5.66 12.45 -7.34
N GLU A 58 5.64 13.55 -8.09
CA GLU A 58 4.41 14.10 -8.65
C GLU A 58 3.77 13.12 -9.63
N THR A 59 2.44 13.11 -9.66
CA THR A 59 1.67 12.23 -10.52
C THR A 59 0.36 12.87 -10.94
N SER A 60 -0.11 12.43 -12.10
CA SER A 60 -1.41 12.73 -12.69
C SER A 60 -2.41 11.58 -12.49
N ARG A 61 -2.03 10.54 -11.73
CA ARG A 61 -2.89 9.36 -11.51
C ARG A 61 -3.58 9.38 -10.17
N ILE A 62 -4.83 8.93 -10.17
CA ILE A 62 -5.62 8.63 -8.97
C ILE A 62 -6.12 7.19 -9.04
N VAL A 63 -6.11 6.50 -7.91
CA VAL A 63 -6.83 5.25 -7.75
C VAL A 63 -8.21 5.53 -7.18
N VAL A 64 -9.22 4.90 -7.76
CA VAL A 64 -10.58 4.89 -7.24
C VAL A 64 -11.02 3.46 -6.97
N VAL A 65 -11.49 3.22 -5.76
CA VAL A 65 -12.13 1.96 -5.36
C VAL A 65 -13.56 2.25 -4.96
N ALA A 66 -14.51 1.63 -5.66
CA ALA A 66 -15.92 1.80 -5.36
C ALA A 66 -16.69 0.48 -5.50
N LYS A 67 -17.85 0.43 -4.86
CA LYS A 67 -18.78 -0.71 -4.92
C LYS A 67 -20.12 -0.25 -5.51
N PRO A 68 -20.88 -1.16 -6.13
CA PRO A 68 -22.26 -0.85 -6.52
C PRO A 68 -23.05 -0.31 -5.33
N SER A 69 -23.80 0.75 -5.56
CA SER A 69 -24.71 1.32 -4.57
C SER A 69 -25.99 0.50 -4.47
N HIS A 70 -26.85 0.85 -3.51
CA HIS A 70 -28.21 0.34 -3.45
C HIS A 70 -29.12 0.95 -4.54
N ILE A 71 -28.70 2.06 -5.15
CA ILE A 71 -29.38 2.71 -6.26
C ILE A 71 -28.78 2.18 -7.58
N ASP A 72 -29.64 1.70 -8.48
CA ASP A 72 -29.21 1.16 -9.77
C ASP A 72 -28.45 2.21 -10.59
N GLY A 73 -27.37 1.76 -11.23
CA GLY A 73 -26.47 2.63 -11.99
C GLY A 73 -25.55 3.53 -11.16
N GLN A 74 -25.54 3.42 -9.82
CA GLN A 74 -24.67 4.20 -8.95
C GLN A 74 -23.61 3.37 -8.24
N TYR A 75 -22.53 4.03 -7.84
CA TYR A 75 -21.44 3.45 -7.08
C TYR A 75 -21.15 4.30 -5.83
N ASP A 76 -20.99 3.61 -4.70
CA ASP A 76 -20.52 4.23 -3.47
C ASP A 76 -18.99 4.18 -3.43
N LEU A 77 -18.35 5.35 -3.27
CA LEU A 77 -16.91 5.44 -3.08
C LEU A 77 -16.50 4.72 -1.79
N ILE A 78 -15.59 3.75 -1.91
CA ILE A 78 -14.97 3.12 -0.75
C ILE A 78 -13.75 3.96 -0.34
N THR A 79 -12.88 4.26 -1.30
CA THR A 79 -11.66 5.04 -1.06
C THR A 79 -11.06 5.51 -2.38
N ALA A 80 -10.27 6.59 -2.31
CA ALA A 80 -9.44 7.06 -3.41
C ALA A 80 -8.13 7.61 -2.87
N TRP A 81 -7.05 7.49 -3.66
CA TRP A 81 -5.75 8.07 -3.32
C TRP A 81 -4.95 8.42 -4.56
N ILE A 82 -4.04 9.39 -4.42
CA ILE A 82 -3.16 9.82 -5.50
C ILE A 82 -2.05 8.78 -5.72
N GLY A 83 -1.91 8.34 -6.96
CA GLY A 83 -0.92 7.36 -7.39
C GLY A 83 -1.51 6.16 -8.11
N LYS A 84 -0.92 5.00 -7.83
CA LYS A 84 -1.20 3.72 -8.48
C LYS A 84 -1.80 2.74 -7.50
N LEU A 85 -2.32 1.62 -8.01
CA LEU A 85 -2.78 0.52 -7.17
C LEU A 85 -1.65 0.11 -6.23
N ALA A 86 -1.99 -0.02 -4.95
CA ALA A 86 -1.01 -0.33 -3.93
C ALA A 86 -0.62 -1.81 -4.02
N GLU A 87 0.68 -2.07 -4.04
CA GLU A 87 1.20 -3.42 -3.88
C GLU A 87 0.77 -4.00 -2.53
N LYS A 88 0.45 -5.29 -2.49
CA LYS A 88 0.12 -5.97 -1.25
C LYS A 88 1.31 -5.89 -0.31
N GLU A 89 1.02 -5.73 0.97
CA GLU A 89 2.04 -5.81 2.02
C GLU A 89 2.54 -7.27 2.09
N PRO A 90 3.83 -7.54 2.37
CA PRO A 90 4.36 -8.90 2.37
C PRO A 90 3.70 -9.81 3.42
N TRP A 91 3.04 -9.23 4.42
CA TRP A 91 2.26 -9.94 5.44
C TRP A 91 0.77 -10.12 5.08
N ASP A 92 0.31 -9.65 3.91
CA ASP A 92 -1.10 -9.73 3.52
C ASP A 92 -1.53 -11.20 3.32
N ARG A 93 -2.59 -11.59 4.02
CA ARG A 93 -3.16 -12.94 3.97
C ARG A 93 -3.70 -13.34 2.59
N ASN A 94 -3.97 -12.36 1.73
CA ASN A 94 -4.50 -12.56 0.39
C ASN A 94 -3.40 -12.77 -0.66
N ILE A 95 -2.13 -12.85 -0.27
CA ILE A 95 -1.06 -13.30 -1.16
C ILE A 95 -1.25 -14.79 -1.45
N SER A 96 -1.47 -15.12 -2.72
CA SER A 96 -1.91 -16.43 -3.18
C SER A 96 -0.80 -17.49 -3.15
N GLY A 97 0.45 -17.11 -3.37
CA GLY A 97 1.58 -18.03 -3.45
C GLY A 97 2.95 -17.39 -3.28
N ARG A 98 3.99 -18.23 -3.31
CA ARG A 98 5.39 -17.83 -3.02
C ARG A 98 5.93 -16.77 -3.99
N ARG A 99 5.61 -16.88 -5.29
CA ARG A 99 6.06 -15.90 -6.29
C ARG A 99 5.50 -14.50 -6.02
N GLU A 100 4.19 -14.41 -5.79
CA GLU A 100 3.54 -13.13 -5.46
C GLU A 100 4.11 -12.55 -4.15
N PHE A 101 4.37 -13.40 -3.17
CA PHE A 101 5.04 -12.98 -1.94
C PHE A 101 6.43 -12.38 -2.20
N GLU A 102 7.25 -13.03 -3.02
CA GLU A 102 8.59 -12.55 -3.39
C GLU A 102 8.51 -11.22 -4.16
N ASP A 103 7.57 -11.08 -5.09
CA ASP A 103 7.34 -9.85 -5.84
C ASP A 103 6.95 -8.69 -4.90
N CYS A 104 5.99 -8.92 -3.99
CA CYS A 104 5.60 -7.92 -2.98
C CYS A 104 6.76 -7.57 -2.04
N LEU A 105 7.48 -8.58 -1.54
CA LEU A 105 8.61 -8.35 -0.65
C LEU A 105 9.72 -7.54 -1.34
N ASN A 106 10.06 -7.88 -2.58
CA ASN A 106 11.07 -7.15 -3.36
C ASN A 106 10.67 -5.69 -3.56
N PHE A 107 9.40 -5.43 -3.89
CA PHE A 107 8.87 -4.08 -4.00
C PHE A 107 9.06 -3.28 -2.70
N TRP A 108 8.67 -3.87 -1.56
CA TRP A 108 8.74 -3.23 -0.24
C TRP A 108 10.15 -3.19 0.37
N CYS A 109 11.08 -4.01 -0.11
CA CYS A 109 12.50 -3.88 0.17
C CYS A 109 13.14 -2.72 -0.61
N CYS A 110 12.51 -2.23 -1.68
CA CYS A 110 13.01 -1.11 -2.48
C CYS A 110 12.18 0.17 -2.31
N SER A 111 11.10 0.12 -1.52
CA SER A 111 10.15 1.23 -1.38
C SER A 111 9.72 1.43 0.07
N ALA A 112 9.32 2.64 0.43
CA ALA A 112 8.80 2.97 1.74
C ALA A 112 7.63 3.96 1.63
N LEU A 113 6.66 3.87 2.54
CA LEU A 113 5.57 4.85 2.59
C LEU A 113 6.06 6.19 3.09
N VAL A 114 5.51 7.28 2.55
CA VAL A 114 5.67 8.61 3.15
C VAL A 114 5.02 8.59 4.53
N TYR A 115 5.77 9.00 5.56
CA TYR A 115 5.26 9.04 6.92
C TYR A 115 4.25 10.16 7.10
N ASP A 116 3.08 9.82 7.62
CA ASP A 116 2.02 10.78 7.98
C ASP A 116 1.60 10.55 9.44
N PRO A 117 1.98 11.43 10.38
CA PRO A 117 1.65 11.28 11.79
C PRO A 117 0.14 11.38 12.09
N ALA A 118 -0.68 11.90 11.15
CA ALA A 118 -2.13 11.92 11.32
C ALA A 118 -2.77 10.55 11.07
N LEU A 119 -2.13 9.69 10.27
CA LEU A 119 -2.65 8.38 9.85
C LEU A 119 -1.80 7.20 10.35
N MET A 120 -0.65 7.49 10.96
CA MET A 120 0.33 6.49 11.38
C MET A 120 0.75 6.73 12.83
N GLY A 121 0.96 5.62 13.56
CA GLY A 121 1.57 5.64 14.87
C GLY A 121 3.03 6.11 14.85
N PRO A 122 3.71 6.14 16.02
CA PRO A 122 5.11 6.52 16.08
C PRO A 122 5.97 5.58 15.24
N MET A 123 6.97 6.15 14.57
CA MET A 123 7.97 5.35 13.87
C MET A 123 8.83 4.57 14.87
N PHE A 124 9.19 3.35 14.49
CA PHE A 124 10.12 2.52 15.24
C PHE A 124 10.99 1.74 14.25
N GLU A 125 12.17 1.35 14.69
CA GLU A 125 13.05 0.54 13.86
C GLU A 125 12.74 -0.96 13.99
N SER A 126 12.71 -1.67 12.87
CA SER A 126 12.52 -3.13 12.79
C SER A 126 13.10 -3.65 11.48
N SER A 127 12.85 -4.92 11.14
CA SER A 127 13.20 -5.53 9.86
C SER A 127 11.97 -6.21 9.25
N TRP A 128 11.93 -6.40 7.92
CA TRP A 128 10.85 -7.18 7.31
C TRP A 128 10.78 -8.59 7.90
N LYS A 129 11.92 -9.20 8.26
CA LYS A 129 11.99 -10.51 8.91
C LYS A 129 11.20 -10.53 10.22
N ASP A 130 11.38 -9.50 11.07
CA ASP A 130 10.68 -9.41 12.36
C ASP A 130 9.19 -9.14 12.15
N ILE A 131 8.83 -8.20 11.27
CA ILE A 131 7.43 -7.86 10.96
C ILE A 131 6.67 -9.08 10.41
N LEU A 132 7.27 -9.81 9.48
CA LEU A 132 6.68 -11.01 8.89
C LEU A 132 6.58 -12.15 9.90
N SER A 133 7.54 -12.26 10.83
CA SER A 133 7.50 -13.24 11.93
C SER A 133 6.37 -12.94 12.90
N LEU A 134 6.14 -11.67 13.26
CA LEU A 134 4.97 -11.23 14.04
C LEU A 134 3.65 -11.60 13.36
N GLY A 135 3.61 -11.48 12.03
CA GLY A 135 2.47 -11.85 11.21
C GLY A 135 2.24 -13.35 11.04
N LYS A 136 3.15 -14.20 11.54
CA LYS A 136 3.19 -15.64 11.27
C LYS A 136 3.13 -15.91 9.76
N CYS A 137 3.92 -15.17 8.98
CA CYS A 137 3.95 -15.32 7.54
C CYS A 137 4.33 -16.75 7.17
N ARG A 138 3.50 -17.41 6.35
CA ARG A 138 3.67 -18.81 5.94
C ARG A 138 4.82 -19.06 4.96
N PHE A 139 5.47 -17.99 4.49
CA PHE A 139 6.53 -18.06 3.48
C PHE A 139 7.94 -17.84 4.05
N LEU A 140 8.02 -17.45 5.34
CA LEU A 140 9.25 -17.39 6.13
C LEU A 140 9.70 -18.77 6.61
#